data_AF-A0A0I9UKJ0-F1
#
_entry.id   AF-A0A0I9UKJ0-F1
#
_cell.length_a   1.000
_cell.length_b   1.000
_cell.length_c   1.000
_cell.angle_alpha   90.00
_cell.angle_beta   90.00
_cell.angle_gamma   90.00
#
_symmetry.space_group_name_H-M   'P 1'
#
loop_
_entity.id
_entity.type
_entity.pdbx_description
1 polymer ?
#
loop_
_entity_poly.entity_id
_entity_poly.type
_entity_poly.pdbx_seq_one_letter_code
_entity_poly.pdbx_strand_id
1 'polypeptide(L)' 'MTTAGTARAWAPGALRGIGDSRYTPFCGEGGEDIDWGAYRTLVRYCVSDPGHPMLWCASGIAEFWL' A
#
# COMPACT_ATOMS: atom_id res chain seq x y z
N MET A 1 -18.44 0.97 -11.38
CA MET A 1 -17.10 1.50 -11.77
C MET A 1 -16.91 2.81 -11.03
N THR A 2 -15.83 2.96 -10.25
CA THR A 2 -15.56 4.19 -9.51
C THR A 2 -15.04 5.26 -10.47
N THR A 3 -15.67 6.43 -10.50
CA THR A 3 -15.21 7.58 -11.29
C THR A 3 -14.55 8.62 -10.41
N ALA A 4 -13.78 9.54 -11.00
CA ALA A 4 -13.19 10.68 -10.27
C ALA A 4 -14.26 11.50 -9.52
N GLY A 5 -15.44 11.69 -10.13
CA GLY A 5 -16.57 12.38 -9.49
C GLY A 5 -17.07 11.66 -8.24
N THR A 6 -17.23 10.33 -8.30
CA THR A 6 -17.63 9.54 -7.12
C THR A 6 -16.55 9.54 -6.04
N ALA A 7 -15.26 9.52 -6.42
CA ALA A 7 -14.14 9.61 -5.48
C ALA A 7 -14.12 10.93 -4.70
N ARG A 8 -14.43 12.05 -5.36
CA ARG A 8 -14.51 13.36 -4.70
C ARG A 8 -15.55 13.40 -3.58
N ALA A 9 -16.59 12.57 -3.66
CA ALA A 9 -17.63 12.49 -2.64
C ALA A 9 -17.22 11.59 -1.46
N TRP A 10 -16.66 10.39 -1.71
CA TRP A 10 -16.38 9.43 -0.62
C TRP A 10 -15.01 9.62 0.04
N ALA A 11 -13.99 10.06 -0.71
CA ALA A 11 -12.60 10.07 -0.23
C ALA A 11 -12.36 10.95 1.01
N PRO A 12 -12.93 12.17 1.14
CA PRO A 12 -12.70 12.99 2.35
C PRO A 12 -13.22 12.38 3.65
N GLY A 13 -14.21 11.48 3.56
CA GLY A 13 -14.77 10.74 4.70
C GLY A 13 -14.03 9.43 4.98
N ALA A 14 -13.62 8.71 3.93
CA ALA A 14 -13.02 7.38 4.08
C ALA A 14 -11.49 7.40 4.22
N LEU A 15 -10.79 8.34 3.58
CA LEU A 15 -9.32 8.42 3.63
C LEU A 15 -8.88 9.34 4.77
N ARG A 16 -9.01 8.84 6.01
CA ARG A 16 -8.62 9.56 7.23
C ARG A 16 -7.75 8.71 8.14
N GLY A 17 -6.94 9.38 8.97
CA GLY A 17 -6.01 8.73 9.89
C GLY A 17 -4.63 8.51 9.28
N ILE A 18 -3.83 7.67 9.94
CA ILE A 18 -2.46 7.36 9.51
C ILE A 18 -2.52 6.33 8.37
N GLY A 19 -1.70 6.55 7.34
CA GLY A 19 -1.56 5.61 6.24
C GLY A 19 -0.10 5.34 5.91
N ASP A 20 0.27 4.06 5.84
CA ASP A 20 1.64 3.66 5.53
C ASP A 20 1.87 3.60 4.02
N SER A 21 2.85 4.36 3.54
CA SER A 21 3.40 4.20 2.20
C SER A 21 4.42 3.07 2.23
N ARG A 22 4.10 1.94 1.60
CA ARG A 22 4.90 0.70 1.74
C ARG A 22 5.81 0.48 0.55
N TYR A 23 7.03 0.00 0.82
CA TYR A 23 7.90 -0.51 -0.23
C TYR A 23 7.37 -1.85 -0.77
N THR A 24 7.74 -2.18 -2.02
CA THR A 24 7.45 -3.49 -2.63
C THR A 24 8.69 -4.38 -2.42
N PRO A 25 8.62 -5.43 -1.58
CA PRO A 25 9.74 -6.36 -1.42
C PRO A 25 9.87 -7.20 -2.69
N PHE A 26 11.02 -7.12 -3.33
CA PHE A 26 11.37 -7.94 -4.48
C PHE A 26 12.33 -9.07 -4.07
N CYS A 27 12.33 -10.16 -4.83
CA CYS A 27 13.23 -11.29 -4.71
C CYS A 27 13.71 -11.75 -6.09
N GLY A 28 14.65 -12.70 -6.08
CA GLY A 28 15.38 -13.10 -7.29
C GLY A 28 16.68 -12.33 -7.45
N GLU A 29 17.50 -12.73 -8.44
CA GLU A 29 18.85 -12.16 -8.62
C GLU A 29 18.78 -10.69 -9.05
N GLY A 30 17.73 -10.31 -9.78
CA GLY A 30 17.50 -8.95 -10.26
C GLY A 30 16.27 -8.27 -9.65
N GLY A 31 15.59 -8.90 -8.69
CA GLY A 31 14.30 -8.40 -8.19
C GLY A 31 13.14 -8.67 -9.14
N GLU A 32 13.22 -9.75 -9.93
CA GLU A 32 12.26 -10.09 -10.98
C GLU A 32 10.89 -10.55 -10.47
N ASP A 33 10.77 -10.91 -9.18
CA ASP A 33 9.52 -11.31 -8.56
C ASP A 33 9.27 -10.57 -7.24
N ILE A 34 8.00 -10.50 -6.83
CA ILE A 34 7.61 -9.93 -5.54
C ILE A 34 7.77 -11.01 -4.47
N ASP A 35 8.47 -10.68 -3.38
CA ASP A 35 8.42 -11.49 -2.18
C ASP A 35 7.07 -11.29 -1.48
N TRP A 36 6.12 -12.14 -1.83
CA TRP A 36 4.78 -12.13 -1.24
C TRP A 36 4.77 -12.47 0.25
N GLY A 37 5.76 -13.20 0.74
CA GLY A 37 5.91 -13.54 2.16
C GLY A 37 6.29 -12.30 2.98
N ALA A 38 7.33 -11.59 2.54
CA ALA A 38 7.73 -10.30 3.10
C ALA A 38 6.59 -9.27 2.97
N TYR A 39 5.95 -9.18 1.81
CA TYR A 39 4.86 -8.23 1.58
C TYR A 39 3.69 -8.45 2.56
N ARG A 40 3.25 -9.70 2.75
CA ARG A 40 2.19 -10.04 3.72
C ARG A 40 2.61 -9.77 5.16
N THR A 41 3.89 -9.96 5.48
CA THR A 41 4.43 -9.66 6.82
C THR A 41 4.35 -8.16 7.10
N LEU A 42 4.71 -7.32 6.12
CA LEU A 42 4.56 -5.86 6.23
C LEU A 42 3.10 -5.43 6.36
N VAL A 43 2.19 -5.99 5.56
CA VAL A 43 0.74 -5.73 5.70
C VAL A 43 0.30 -6.02 7.12
N ARG A 44 0.62 -7.22 7.63
CA ARG A 44 0.22 -7.64 8.98
C ARG A 44 0.81 -6.74 10.05
N TYR A 45 2.08 -6.37 9.92
CA TYR A 45 2.72 -5.44 10.85
C TYR A 45 1.95 -4.13 10.92
N CYS A 46 1.72 -3.46 9.79
CA CYS A 46 1.04 -2.16 9.74
C CYS A 46 -0.38 -2.19 10.33
N VAL A 47 -1.17 -3.23 10.01
CA VAL A 47 -2.58 -3.29 10.44
C VAL A 47 -2.79 -3.91 11.81
N SER A 48 -1.78 -4.55 12.41
CA SER A 48 -1.90 -5.19 13.72
C SER A 48 -1.58 -4.21 14.84
N ASP A 49 -0.33 -4.18 15.32
CA ASP A 49 0.05 -3.41 16.51
C ASP A 49 -0.06 -1.88 16.34
N PRO A 50 0.36 -1.29 15.20
CA PRO A 50 0.14 0.12 14.91
C PRO A 50 -1.34 0.43 14.61
N GLY A 51 -2.13 -0.57 14.21
CA GLY A 51 -3.55 -0.42 13.89
C GLY A 51 -3.83 0.63 12.81
N HIS A 52 -2.89 0.87 11.89
CA HIS A 52 -3.03 1.93 10.92
C HIS A 52 -4.18 1.62 9.93
N PRO A 53 -5.14 2.53 9.75
CA PRO A 53 -6.37 2.26 9.00
C PRO A 53 -6.17 2.18 7.48
N MET A 54 -4.97 2.48 6.98
CA MET A 54 -4.75 2.68 5.56
C MET A 54 -3.37 2.25 5.10
N LEU A 55 -3.31 1.68 3.89
CA LEU A 55 -2.08 1.27 3.24
C LEU A 55 -2.04 1.88 1.84
N TRP A 56 -1.02 2.69 1.56
CA TRP A 56 -0.75 3.20 0.21
C TRP A 56 0.12 2.20 -0.54
N CYS A 57 -0.41 1.65 -1.62
CA CYS A 57 0.26 0.69 -2.50
C CYS A 57 0.67 1.40 -3.80
N ALA A 58 1.68 0.86 -4.50
CA ALA A 58 2.16 1.42 -5.77
C ALA A 58 2.49 2.93 -5.68
N SER A 59 3.08 3.34 -4.56
CA SER A 59 3.57 4.70 -4.34
C SER A 59 5.02 4.82 -4.81
N GLY A 60 5.60 6.01 -4.66
CA GLY A 60 7.01 6.23 -4.98
C GLY A 60 7.94 5.24 -4.27
N ILE A 61 7.80 5.05 -2.96
CA ILE A 61 8.63 4.08 -2.23
C ILE A 61 8.36 2.62 -2.64
N ALA A 62 7.22 2.36 -3.30
CA ALA A 62 6.87 1.05 -3.85
C ALA A 62 7.42 0.81 -5.26
N GLU A 63 8.24 1.73 -5.78
CA GLU A 63 8.91 1.66 -7.08
C GLU A 63 7.96 1.60 -8.28
N PHE A 64 6.84 2.34 -8.23
CA PHE A 64 5.82 2.33 -9.30
C PHE A 64 6.31 2.74 -10.70
N TRP A 65 7.51 3.31 -10.80
CA TRP A 65 8.11 3.81 -12.05
C TRP A 65 8.99 2.78 -12.77
N LEU A 66 9.21 1.60 -12.18
CA LEU A 66 9.87 0.47 -12.83
C LEU A 66 8.95 -0.16 -13.87
#